data_AF-A0A5C6RJA1-F1
#
_entry.id   AF-A0A5C6RJA1-F1
#
_cell.length_a   1.000
_cell.length_b   1.000
_cell.length_c   1.000
_cell.angle_alpha   90.00
_cell.angle_beta   90.00
_cell.angle_gamma   90.00
#
_symmetry.space_group_name_H-M   'P 1'
#
loop_
_entity.id
_entity.type
_entity.pdbx_description
1 polymer ?
#
loop_
_entity_poly.entity_id
_entity_poly.type
_entity_poly.pdbx_seq_one_letter_code
_entity_poly.pdbx_strand_id
1 'polypeptide(L)'
;MIWEAISKLLLLGTSRGQLPPQAIKALEQVGVNTQQPAEQLLLEALALYHQLRQAGFPYSKVPPAESQPEDIQHHRYPPRLQRLFPHIFKGNYRQLLPEFIALCQEHKLPPPPEYWPQLFHMAVKAPTFWAGLRQAMPPFAHRLLLQNPDWQAIAESAPGANAPLPAVLRRYRWEAPQNALDYLSERWDSLGFMEKKQALEAFDIQLGGQDEPFLTAALGDTRKEVRQKAAALLAQIPGSAVQEALQRASVQYLSAAGPAGLSLLPPAAPDDDLKNWGLQTGKTGKYPGGKGTAWAFEAISKVRPAFWEAHFKTDTVKSVRLFTQSNRQKVLTDAIANAALLHQDHTWIEALLRHWWRTGQAEKWASALGKQLMEALPSPAANAIARQHLSGQSGSLEEQSFIAHLLSLGTHTWEDDVALSIVGGLREWIGGAKAFYWNLWHYKRLLQVAAQKASPSILPQLEKGWPQRSPVWGQWEKDVEQLMRTLAFRRDLRQAIAEEARNR
;
A
#
# COMPACT_ATOMS: atom_id res chain seq x y z
N MET A 1 -32.15 -37.91 -5.87
CA MET A 1 -33.58 -38.30 -5.95
C MET A 1 -34.36 -38.04 -4.65
N ILE A 2 -34.14 -38.76 -3.53
CA ILE A 2 -34.97 -38.57 -2.30
C ILE A 2 -34.74 -37.19 -1.66
N TRP A 3 -33.49 -36.74 -1.55
CA TRP A 3 -33.16 -35.40 -1.03
C TRP A 3 -33.79 -34.26 -1.85
N GLU A 4 -33.79 -34.40 -3.18
CA GLU A 4 -34.39 -33.41 -4.07
C GLU A 4 -35.91 -33.37 -3.92
N ALA A 5 -36.55 -34.53 -3.72
CA ALA A 5 -37.99 -34.61 -3.46
C ALA A 5 -38.37 -33.94 -2.13
N ILE A 6 -37.60 -34.19 -1.06
CA ILE A 6 -37.78 -33.55 0.25
C ILE A 6 -37.56 -32.03 0.14
N SER A 7 -36.45 -31.60 -0.47
CA SER A 7 -36.11 -30.18 -0.64
C SER A 7 -37.14 -29.43 -1.48
N LYS A 8 -37.61 -30.05 -2.57
CA LYS A 8 -38.62 -29.47 -3.45
C LYS A 8 -39.97 -29.32 -2.75
N LEU A 9 -40.39 -30.31 -1.95
CA LEU A 9 -41.64 -30.23 -1.22
C LEU A 9 -41.59 -29.20 -0.09
N LEU A 10 -40.45 -29.07 0.61
CA LEU A 10 -40.26 -28.03 1.62
C LEU A 10 -40.33 -26.61 1.05
N LEU A 11 -39.80 -26.40 -0.16
CA LEU A 11 -39.88 -25.10 -0.85
C LEU A 11 -41.30 -24.76 -1.32
N LEU A 12 -42.10 -25.78 -1.67
CA LEU A 12 -43.48 -25.61 -2.15
C LEU A 12 -44.51 -25.53 -1.02
N GLY A 13 -44.20 -26.11 0.14
CA GLY A 13 -45.09 -26.22 1.30
C GLY A 13 -45.93 -27.50 1.28
N THR A 14 -46.15 -28.09 2.46
CA THR A 14 -46.90 -29.35 2.66
C THR A 14 -48.37 -29.28 2.27
N SER A 15 -48.95 -28.08 2.21
CA SER A 15 -50.31 -27.85 1.75
C SER A 15 -50.48 -27.92 0.23
N ARG A 16 -49.38 -27.84 -0.53
CA ARG A 16 -49.38 -27.74 -2.00
C ARG A 16 -48.82 -28.95 -2.71
N GLY A 17 -48.43 -30.00 -1.98
CA GLY A 17 -47.89 -31.23 -2.56
C GLY A 17 -47.68 -32.34 -1.55
N GLN A 18 -47.32 -33.52 -2.06
CA GLN A 18 -46.98 -34.69 -1.25
C GLN A 18 -45.67 -35.30 -1.76
N LEU A 19 -44.98 -36.06 -0.91
CA LEU A 19 -43.80 -36.78 -1.35
C LEU A 19 -44.21 -37.88 -2.35
N PRO A 20 -43.42 -38.12 -3.40
CA PRO A 20 -43.70 -39.21 -4.32
C PRO A 20 -43.66 -40.56 -3.58
N PRO A 21 -44.50 -41.55 -3.95
CA PRO A 21 -44.59 -42.83 -3.25
C PRO A 21 -43.27 -43.57 -3.09
N GLN A 22 -42.35 -43.41 -4.05
CA GLN A 22 -41.00 -43.97 -3.99
C GLN A 22 -40.15 -43.35 -2.87
N ALA A 23 -40.31 -42.05 -2.60
CA ALA A 23 -39.63 -41.38 -1.48
C ALA A 23 -40.25 -41.80 -0.14
N ILE A 24 -41.57 -41.97 -0.07
CA ILE A 24 -42.27 -42.44 1.14
C ILE A 24 -41.78 -43.85 1.50
N LYS A 25 -41.79 -44.78 0.55
CA LYS A 25 -41.31 -46.16 0.76
C LYS A 25 -39.84 -46.20 1.17
N ALA A 26 -39.00 -45.32 0.61
CA ALA A 26 -37.60 -45.24 1.00
C ALA A 26 -37.43 -44.68 2.42
N LEU A 27 -38.28 -43.74 2.85
CA LEU A 27 -38.26 -43.22 4.23
C LEU A 27 -38.68 -44.30 5.24
N GLU A 28 -39.68 -45.13 4.93
CA GLU A 28 -40.07 -46.28 5.76
C GLU A 28 -38.92 -47.27 5.95
N GLN A 29 -38.15 -47.53 4.89
CA GLN A 29 -37.00 -48.45 4.93
C GLN A 29 -35.88 -47.98 5.85
N VAL A 30 -35.79 -46.66 6.11
CA VAL A 30 -34.80 -46.09 7.04
C VAL A 30 -35.44 -45.77 8.40
N GLY A 31 -36.63 -46.30 8.67
CA GLY A 31 -37.29 -46.24 9.98
C GLY A 31 -38.04 -44.94 10.27
N VAL A 32 -38.27 -44.08 9.27
CA VAL A 32 -39.09 -42.87 9.44
C VAL A 32 -40.57 -43.27 9.47
N ASN A 33 -41.31 -42.78 10.45
CA ASN A 33 -42.75 -43.03 10.54
C ASN A 33 -43.49 -42.24 9.44
N THR A 34 -44.09 -42.91 8.46
CA THR A 34 -44.79 -42.25 7.34
C THR A 34 -46.26 -41.98 7.60
N GLN A 35 -46.81 -42.45 8.73
CA GLN A 35 -48.21 -42.25 9.11
C GLN A 35 -48.46 -40.97 9.93
N GLN A 36 -47.41 -40.17 10.14
CA GLN A 36 -47.48 -38.90 10.87
C GLN A 36 -47.87 -37.73 9.94
N PRO A 37 -48.26 -36.56 10.50
CA PRO A 37 -48.53 -35.36 9.72
C PRO A 37 -47.38 -35.01 8.76
N ALA A 38 -47.72 -34.49 7.58
CA ALA A 38 -46.77 -34.26 6.49
C ALA A 38 -45.59 -33.35 6.88
N GLU A 39 -45.83 -32.38 7.78
CA GLU A 39 -44.81 -31.49 8.33
C GLU A 39 -43.80 -32.24 9.19
N GLN A 40 -44.28 -33.13 10.06
CA GLN A 40 -43.43 -33.93 10.94
C GLN A 40 -42.63 -34.96 10.13
N LEU A 41 -43.28 -35.60 9.16
CA LEU A 41 -42.65 -36.52 8.22
C LEU A 41 -41.51 -35.85 7.47
N LEU A 42 -41.72 -34.64 6.94
CA LEU A 42 -40.69 -33.92 6.20
C LEU A 42 -39.51 -33.47 7.07
N LEU A 43 -39.78 -33.05 8.32
CA LEU A 43 -38.72 -32.64 9.24
C LEU A 43 -37.85 -33.83 9.65
N GLU A 44 -38.46 -34.97 9.97
CA GLU A 44 -37.75 -36.19 10.32
C GLU A 44 -36.96 -36.72 9.12
N ALA A 45 -37.59 -36.76 7.94
CA ALA A 45 -36.94 -37.13 6.68
C ALA A 45 -35.72 -36.25 6.37
N LEU A 46 -35.84 -34.93 6.56
CA LEU A 46 -34.75 -33.99 6.33
C LEU A 46 -33.61 -34.19 7.33
N ALA A 47 -33.91 -34.33 8.62
CA ALA A 47 -32.90 -34.52 9.65
C ALA A 47 -32.06 -35.78 9.39
N LEU A 48 -32.73 -36.89 9.08
CA LEU A 48 -32.10 -38.17 8.81
C LEU A 48 -31.27 -38.15 7.52
N TYR A 49 -31.84 -37.68 6.40
CA TYR A 49 -31.09 -37.65 5.14
C TYR A 49 -29.97 -36.61 5.12
N HIS A 50 -30.09 -35.52 5.89
CA HIS A 50 -28.98 -34.59 6.06
C HIS A 50 -27.80 -35.26 6.78
N GLN A 51 -28.05 -36.01 7.86
CA GLN A 51 -27.02 -36.78 8.56
C GLN A 51 -26.42 -37.87 7.67
N LEU A 52 -27.23 -38.61 6.92
CA LEU A 52 -26.72 -39.63 5.98
C LEU A 52 -25.83 -39.03 4.89
N ARG A 53 -26.15 -37.82 4.39
CA ARG A 53 -25.31 -37.13 3.41
C ARG A 53 -24.00 -36.62 4.00
N GLN A 54 -23.97 -36.26 5.28
CA GLN A 54 -22.74 -35.89 5.97
C GLN A 54 -21.88 -37.13 6.28
N ALA A 55 -22.49 -38.23 6.73
CA ALA A 55 -21.78 -39.47 7.05
C ALA A 55 -21.29 -40.22 5.80
N GLY A 56 -22.02 -40.11 4.68
CA GLY A 56 -21.69 -40.71 3.40
C GLY A 56 -20.84 -39.83 2.49
N PHE A 57 -20.17 -38.80 3.02
CA PHE A 57 -19.21 -37.99 2.25
C PHE A 57 -17.86 -38.73 2.23
N PRO A 58 -17.50 -39.48 1.17
CA PRO A 58 -16.17 -40.05 1.09
C PRO A 58 -15.19 -38.89 1.02
N TYR A 59 -14.38 -38.72 2.07
CA TYR A 59 -13.20 -37.88 1.96
C TYR A 59 -12.35 -38.44 0.82
N SER A 60 -12.00 -37.59 -0.15
CA SER A 60 -10.97 -37.93 -1.12
C SER A 60 -9.77 -38.41 -0.31
N LYS A 61 -9.33 -39.66 -0.51
CA LYS A 61 -8.10 -40.18 0.09
C LYS A 61 -6.95 -39.31 -0.40
N VAL A 62 -6.61 -38.28 0.36
CA VAL A 62 -5.37 -37.55 0.15
C VAL A 62 -4.28 -38.55 0.52
N PRO A 63 -3.39 -38.94 -0.40
CA PRO A 63 -2.25 -39.78 -0.03
C PRO A 63 -1.55 -39.09 1.14
N PRO A 64 -1.19 -39.82 2.21
CA PRO A 64 -0.51 -39.20 3.34
C PRO A 64 0.74 -38.53 2.78
N ALA A 65 0.76 -37.20 2.82
CA ALA A 65 1.98 -36.47 2.52
C ALA A 65 3.02 -36.99 3.49
N GLU A 66 4.18 -37.40 3.00
CA GLU A 66 5.37 -37.69 3.80
C GLU A 66 5.76 -36.40 4.54
N SER A 67 5.04 -36.12 5.60
CA SER A 67 5.33 -35.03 6.51
C SER A 67 6.29 -35.63 7.50
N GLN A 68 7.59 -35.51 7.23
CA GLN A 68 8.52 -35.49 8.35
C GLN A 68 8.04 -34.32 9.23
N PRO A 69 7.62 -34.56 10.49
CA PRO A 69 7.48 -33.44 11.40
C PRO A 69 8.89 -32.89 11.55
N GLU A 70 9.22 -31.86 10.76
CA GLU A 70 10.25 -30.94 11.19
C GLU A 70 9.84 -30.54 12.60
N ASP A 71 10.77 -30.65 13.53
CA ASP A 71 10.59 -30.22 14.90
C ASP A 71 10.48 -28.69 14.86
N ILE A 72 9.33 -28.18 14.44
CA ILE A 72 9.05 -26.75 14.37
C ILE A 72 8.91 -26.34 15.82
N GLN A 73 10.03 -25.98 16.45
CA GLN A 73 10.06 -25.30 17.72
C GLN A 73 9.39 -23.94 17.52
N HIS A 74 8.06 -23.93 17.59
CA HIS A 74 7.28 -22.72 17.52
C HIS A 74 7.67 -21.84 18.70
N HIS A 75 8.05 -20.60 18.42
CA HIS A 75 8.28 -19.63 19.46
C HIS A 75 6.98 -19.42 20.26
N ARG A 76 6.98 -19.84 21.52
CA ARG A 76 5.84 -19.69 22.42
C ARG A 76 5.93 -18.33 23.11
N TYR A 77 5.07 -17.42 22.67
CA TYR A 77 4.96 -16.11 23.29
C TYR A 77 4.40 -16.18 24.73
N PRO A 78 4.77 -15.26 25.63
CA PRO A 78 4.26 -15.20 26.99
C PRO A 78 2.75 -14.89 27.03
N PRO A 79 2.03 -15.26 28.10
CA PRO A 79 0.58 -15.06 28.22
C PRO A 79 0.12 -13.61 28.00
N ARG A 80 0.96 -12.62 28.38
CA ARG A 80 0.70 -11.20 28.15
C ARG A 80 0.57 -10.89 26.65
N LEU A 81 1.52 -11.34 25.82
CA LEU A 81 1.49 -11.13 24.37
C LEU A 81 0.40 -11.94 23.69
N GLN A 82 0.15 -13.18 24.12
CA GLN A 82 -0.96 -14.00 23.61
C GLN A 82 -2.33 -13.33 23.79
N ARG A 83 -2.52 -12.54 24.85
CA ARG A 83 -3.75 -11.75 25.07
C ARG A 83 -3.84 -10.52 24.16
N LEU A 84 -2.70 -9.92 23.81
CA LEU A 84 -2.66 -8.71 22.96
C LEU A 84 -2.88 -9.04 21.48
N PHE A 85 -2.35 -10.17 20.98
CA PHE A 85 -2.40 -10.51 19.55
C PHE A 85 -3.81 -10.55 18.95
N PRO A 86 -4.84 -11.17 19.56
CA PRO A 86 -6.18 -11.16 19.01
C PRO A 86 -6.72 -9.75 18.73
N HIS A 87 -6.33 -8.75 19.53
CA HIS A 87 -6.77 -7.37 19.32
C HIS A 87 -6.10 -6.70 18.11
N ILE A 88 -4.86 -7.08 17.79
CA ILE A 88 -4.11 -6.56 16.63
C ILE A 88 -4.55 -7.28 15.36
N PHE A 89 -4.62 -8.61 15.39
CA PHE A 89 -4.93 -9.39 14.20
C PHE A 89 -6.44 -9.37 13.91
N LYS A 90 -7.29 -9.68 14.89
CA LYS A 90 -8.74 -9.86 14.66
C LYS A 90 -9.60 -8.71 15.19
N GLY A 91 -9.11 -7.96 16.17
CA GLY A 91 -9.88 -6.97 16.91
C GLY A 91 -9.73 -5.52 16.43
N ASN A 92 -9.81 -4.59 17.38
CA ASN A 92 -9.98 -3.15 17.16
C ASN A 92 -8.67 -2.39 16.83
N TYR A 93 -7.53 -3.08 16.79
CA TYR A 93 -6.20 -2.47 16.61
C TYR A 93 -5.46 -2.98 15.36
N ARG A 94 -6.19 -3.41 14.31
CA ARG A 94 -5.61 -3.87 13.03
C ARG A 94 -4.69 -2.88 12.36
N GLN A 95 -4.97 -1.59 12.51
CA GLN A 95 -4.14 -0.49 12.03
C GLN A 95 -2.72 -0.48 12.63
N LEU A 96 -2.48 -1.18 13.75
CA LEU A 96 -1.17 -1.29 14.39
C LEU A 96 -0.34 -2.47 13.87
N LEU A 97 -0.86 -3.27 12.92
CA LEU A 97 -0.11 -4.39 12.34
C LEU A 97 1.25 -3.98 11.74
N PRO A 98 1.38 -2.88 10.98
CA PRO A 98 2.68 -2.44 10.50
C PRO A 98 3.69 -2.15 11.62
N GLU A 99 3.23 -1.52 12.71
CA GLU A 99 4.07 -1.26 13.89
C GLU A 99 4.48 -2.56 14.59
N PHE A 100 3.54 -3.51 14.73
CA PHE A 100 3.84 -4.82 15.30
C PHE A 100 4.91 -5.56 14.49
N ILE A 101 4.83 -5.56 13.16
CA ILE A 101 5.83 -6.18 12.29
C ILE A 101 7.19 -5.47 12.42
N ALA A 102 7.21 -4.14 12.47
CA ALA A 102 8.45 -3.39 12.68
C ALA A 102 9.12 -3.75 14.01
N LEU A 103 8.34 -3.85 15.11
CA LEU A 103 8.86 -4.27 16.41
C LEU A 103 9.37 -5.71 16.39
N CYS A 104 8.70 -6.61 15.68
CA CYS A 104 9.15 -7.99 15.47
C CYS A 104 10.50 -8.03 14.75
N GLN A 105 10.69 -7.23 13.71
CA GLN A 105 11.96 -7.14 12.99
C GLN A 105 13.08 -6.56 13.88
N GLU A 106 12.80 -5.44 14.55
CA GLU A 106 13.74 -4.75 15.45
C GLU A 106 14.29 -5.71 16.52
N HIS A 107 13.39 -6.51 17.12
CA HIS A 107 13.74 -7.47 18.17
C HIS A 107 14.03 -8.89 17.66
N LYS A 108 14.04 -9.12 16.34
CA LYS A 108 14.23 -10.45 15.71
C LYS A 108 13.29 -11.53 16.24
N LEU A 109 12.04 -11.17 16.51
CA LEU A 109 10.97 -12.07 16.94
C LEU A 109 10.06 -12.43 15.74
N PRO A 110 9.74 -13.71 15.52
CA PRO A 110 8.87 -14.11 14.40
C PRO A 110 7.39 -13.89 14.75
N PRO A 111 6.56 -13.31 13.86
CA PRO A 111 5.11 -13.24 14.07
C PRO A 111 4.48 -14.60 14.44
N PRO A 112 3.44 -14.64 15.31
CA PRO A 112 2.88 -15.90 15.78
C PRO A 112 2.32 -16.75 14.64
N PRO A 113 2.49 -18.09 14.71
CA PRO A 113 2.21 -18.98 13.58
C PRO A 113 0.76 -18.95 13.12
N GLU A 114 -0.19 -18.73 14.03
CA GLU A 114 -1.63 -18.80 13.75
C GLU A 114 -2.13 -17.65 12.86
N TYR A 115 -1.35 -16.58 12.73
CA TYR A 115 -1.77 -15.35 12.03
C TYR A 115 -1.13 -15.16 10.64
N TRP A 116 -0.23 -16.04 10.21
CA TRP A 116 0.41 -15.95 8.88
C TRP A 116 -0.58 -15.93 7.70
N PRO A 117 -1.65 -16.74 7.66
CA PRO A 117 -2.65 -16.65 6.60
C PRO A 117 -3.24 -15.24 6.46
N GLN A 118 -3.55 -14.61 7.59
CA GLN A 118 -4.10 -13.25 7.61
C GLN A 118 -3.06 -12.22 7.16
N LEU A 119 -1.82 -12.37 7.60
CA LEU A 119 -0.71 -11.50 7.20
C LEU A 119 -0.48 -11.56 5.68
N PHE A 120 -0.56 -12.74 5.06
CA PHE A 120 -0.46 -12.88 3.61
C PHE A 120 -1.61 -12.22 2.86
N HIS A 121 -2.86 -12.39 3.31
CA HIS A 121 -3.99 -11.71 2.69
C HIS A 121 -3.86 -10.17 2.71
N MET A 122 -3.20 -9.62 3.73
CA MET A 122 -2.90 -8.19 3.80
C MET A 122 -1.72 -7.81 2.92
N ALA A 123 -0.64 -8.60 2.94
CA ALA A 123 0.55 -8.37 2.13
C ALA A 123 0.28 -8.37 0.63
N VAL A 124 -0.62 -9.23 0.14
CA VAL A 124 -1.06 -9.24 -1.27
C VAL A 124 -1.60 -7.87 -1.71
N LYS A 125 -2.24 -7.12 -0.81
CA LYS A 125 -2.86 -5.83 -1.10
C LYS A 125 -1.94 -4.63 -0.82
N ALA A 126 -0.82 -4.86 -0.13
CA ALA A 126 0.04 -3.79 0.38
C ALA A 126 1.53 -4.15 0.17
N PRO A 127 2.12 -3.75 -0.97
CA PRO A 127 3.51 -4.10 -1.31
C PRO A 127 4.54 -3.63 -0.27
N THR A 128 4.36 -2.45 0.31
CA THR A 128 5.25 -1.93 1.37
C THR A 128 5.16 -2.75 2.65
N PHE A 129 3.97 -3.24 3.00
CA PHE A 129 3.79 -4.15 4.12
C PHE A 129 4.44 -5.51 3.86
N TRP A 130 4.34 -6.02 2.62
CA TRP A 130 5.02 -7.25 2.21
C TRP A 130 6.53 -7.16 2.37
N ALA A 131 7.16 -6.08 1.89
CA ALA A 131 8.61 -5.90 1.97
C ALA A 131 9.13 -6.01 3.43
N GLY A 132 8.38 -5.46 4.39
CA GLY A 132 8.68 -5.65 5.80
C GLY A 132 8.42 -7.09 6.27
N LEU A 133 7.20 -7.59 6.08
CA LEU A 133 6.80 -8.92 6.54
C LEU A 133 7.75 -10.04 6.06
N ARG A 134 8.21 -9.95 4.80
CA ARG A 134 9.13 -10.91 4.18
C ARG A 134 10.40 -11.15 5.00
N GLN A 135 11.00 -10.11 5.58
CA GLN A 135 12.24 -10.23 6.34
C GLN A 135 12.05 -10.96 7.68
N ALA A 136 10.84 -10.91 8.24
CA ALA A 136 10.49 -11.59 9.48
C ALA A 136 9.91 -13.00 9.24
N MET A 137 9.96 -13.50 8.01
CA MET A 137 9.27 -14.73 7.61
C MET A 137 10.08 -16.00 7.98
N PRO A 138 9.51 -16.90 8.79
CA PRO A 138 10.14 -18.17 9.11
C PRO A 138 10.00 -19.20 7.96
N PRO A 139 10.83 -20.26 7.91
CA PRO A 139 10.79 -21.27 6.85
C PRO A 139 9.42 -21.93 6.61
N PHE A 140 8.63 -22.18 7.67
CA PHE A 140 7.29 -22.76 7.50
C PHE A 140 6.34 -21.80 6.77
N ALA A 141 6.47 -20.49 7.00
CA ALA A 141 5.62 -19.48 6.38
C ALA A 141 5.92 -19.34 4.88
N HIS A 142 7.19 -19.50 4.47
CA HIS A 142 7.55 -19.63 3.05
C HIS A 142 6.83 -20.81 2.38
N ARG A 143 6.81 -21.98 3.02
CA ARG A 143 6.10 -23.15 2.49
C ARG A 143 4.59 -22.93 2.43
N LEU A 144 4.02 -22.35 3.48
CA LEU A 144 2.60 -22.01 3.54
C LEU A 144 2.21 -21.04 2.40
N LEU A 145 3.07 -20.05 2.11
CA LEU A 145 2.84 -19.06 1.07
C LEU A 145 2.63 -19.71 -0.31
N LEU A 146 3.43 -20.74 -0.63
CA LEU A 146 3.38 -21.43 -1.92
C LEU A 146 2.15 -22.35 -2.09
N GLN A 147 1.50 -22.74 -1.00
CA GLN A 147 0.38 -23.68 -1.03
C GLN A 147 -0.96 -23.05 -1.39
N ASN A 148 -1.12 -21.73 -1.20
CA ASN A 148 -2.38 -21.04 -1.46
C ASN A 148 -2.32 -20.21 -2.77
N PRO A 149 -3.17 -20.51 -3.76
CA PRO A 149 -3.26 -19.74 -5.01
C PRO A 149 -3.49 -18.23 -4.81
N ASP A 150 -4.23 -17.84 -3.76
CA ASP A 150 -4.56 -16.43 -3.50
C ASP A 150 -3.36 -15.58 -3.13
N TRP A 151 -2.24 -16.20 -2.73
CA TRP A 151 -1.03 -15.50 -2.28
C TRP A 151 0.10 -15.51 -3.32
N GLN A 152 -0.13 -16.12 -4.49
CA GLN A 152 0.88 -16.24 -5.56
C GLN A 152 1.43 -14.90 -6.06
N ALA A 153 0.66 -13.81 -5.91
CA ALA A 153 1.09 -12.46 -6.27
C ALA A 153 2.35 -12.00 -5.51
N ILE A 154 2.55 -12.46 -4.28
CA ILE A 154 3.70 -12.14 -3.42
C ILE A 154 4.61 -13.36 -3.18
N ALA A 155 4.23 -14.52 -3.71
CA ALA A 155 4.99 -15.74 -3.56
C ALA A 155 6.36 -15.64 -4.22
N GLU A 156 7.34 -16.26 -3.57
CA GLU A 156 8.72 -16.37 -3.99
C GLU A 156 9.09 -17.85 -4.01
N SER A 157 9.71 -18.31 -5.10
CA SER A 157 10.02 -19.72 -5.30
C SER A 157 11.50 -19.91 -5.63
N ALA A 158 12.07 -21.02 -5.19
CA ALA A 158 13.32 -21.51 -5.80
C ALA A 158 13.09 -21.78 -7.30
N PRO A 159 14.14 -21.70 -8.14
CA PRO A 159 14.05 -22.18 -9.52
C PRO A 159 13.66 -23.68 -9.56
N GLY A 160 12.88 -24.07 -10.56
CA GLY A 160 12.44 -25.46 -10.76
C GLY A 160 11.44 -25.60 -11.89
N ALA A 161 11.16 -26.84 -12.31
CA ALA A 161 10.36 -27.14 -13.51
C ALA A 161 8.95 -26.51 -13.52
N ASN A 162 8.33 -26.36 -12.34
CA ASN A 162 6.97 -25.84 -12.18
C ASN A 162 6.91 -24.48 -11.47
N ALA A 163 8.05 -23.82 -11.23
CA ALA A 163 8.09 -22.56 -10.50
C ALA A 163 7.65 -21.39 -11.40
N PRO A 164 6.65 -20.57 -11.01
CA PRO A 164 6.26 -19.41 -11.79
C PRO A 164 7.42 -18.43 -11.95
N LEU A 165 7.73 -18.03 -13.20
CA LEU A 165 8.85 -17.14 -13.50
C LEU A 165 8.90 -15.87 -12.63
N PRO A 166 7.78 -15.13 -12.41
CA PRO A 166 7.80 -13.94 -11.55
C PRO A 166 8.19 -14.25 -10.09
N ALA A 167 7.79 -15.40 -9.56
CA ALA A 167 8.12 -15.81 -8.19
C ALA A 167 9.61 -16.13 -8.03
N VAL A 168 10.23 -16.74 -9.04
CA VAL A 168 11.67 -17.01 -9.06
C VAL A 168 12.46 -15.71 -9.18
N LEU A 169 12.07 -14.83 -10.11
CA LEU A 169 12.75 -13.56 -10.34
C LEU A 169 12.68 -12.65 -9.11
N ARG A 170 11.51 -12.53 -8.46
CA ARG A 170 11.40 -11.75 -7.21
C ARG A 170 12.34 -12.24 -6.13
N ARG A 171 12.45 -13.57 -5.95
CA ARG A 171 13.38 -14.17 -4.99
C ARG A 171 14.82 -13.77 -5.29
N TYR A 172 15.26 -13.98 -6.52
CA TYR A 172 16.62 -13.64 -6.94
C TYR A 172 16.90 -12.15 -6.88
N ARG A 173 15.95 -11.28 -7.24
CA ARG A 173 16.13 -9.83 -7.13
C ARG A 173 16.33 -9.38 -5.69
N TRP A 174 15.72 -10.05 -4.71
CA TRP A 174 15.97 -9.78 -3.28
C TRP A 174 17.30 -10.35 -2.77
N GLU A 175 17.71 -11.54 -3.23
CA GLU A 175 18.92 -12.21 -2.77
C GLU A 175 20.19 -11.64 -3.43
N ALA A 176 20.20 -11.60 -4.76
CA ALA A 176 21.28 -11.08 -5.59
C ALA A 176 20.74 -10.74 -7.00
N PRO A 177 20.62 -9.44 -7.37
CA PRO A 177 20.09 -9.01 -8.66
C PRO A 177 20.71 -9.70 -9.88
N GLN A 178 22.00 -10.03 -9.82
CA GLN A 178 22.71 -10.73 -10.89
C GLN A 178 22.13 -12.12 -11.18
N ASN A 179 21.73 -12.87 -10.15
CA ASN A 179 21.12 -14.20 -10.33
C ASN A 179 19.82 -14.12 -11.13
N ALA A 180 19.06 -13.04 -10.95
CA ALA A 180 17.83 -12.80 -11.72
C ALA A 180 18.15 -12.48 -13.18
N LEU A 181 19.21 -11.69 -13.44
CA LEU A 181 19.66 -11.36 -14.78
C LEU A 181 20.16 -12.61 -15.52
N ASP A 182 21.00 -13.42 -14.90
CA ASP A 182 21.54 -14.64 -15.51
C ASP A 182 20.39 -15.60 -15.85
N TYR A 183 19.49 -15.84 -14.88
CA TYR A 183 18.33 -16.71 -15.05
C TYR A 183 17.37 -16.24 -16.15
N LEU A 184 17.16 -14.92 -16.26
CA LEU A 184 16.28 -14.35 -17.27
C LEU A 184 16.93 -14.33 -18.65
N SER A 185 18.23 -14.03 -18.73
CA SER A 185 18.97 -13.93 -19.99
C SER A 185 19.03 -15.27 -20.72
N GLU A 186 19.27 -16.38 -20.00
CA GLU A 186 19.28 -17.74 -20.57
C GLU A 186 17.94 -18.14 -21.20
N ARG A 187 16.83 -17.57 -20.71
CA ARG A 187 15.48 -17.94 -21.13
C ARG A 187 14.83 -16.92 -22.04
N TRP A 188 15.36 -15.70 -22.14
CA TRP A 188 14.66 -14.54 -22.69
C TRP A 188 14.05 -14.80 -24.07
N ASP A 189 14.80 -15.42 -24.98
CA ASP A 189 14.35 -15.67 -26.34
C ASP A 189 13.27 -16.75 -26.45
N SER A 190 13.16 -17.63 -25.44
CA SER A 190 12.11 -18.66 -25.37
C SER A 190 10.79 -18.15 -24.77
N LEU A 191 10.80 -16.99 -24.09
CA LEU A 191 9.65 -16.46 -23.38
C LEU A 191 8.66 -15.77 -24.32
N GLY A 192 7.37 -16.01 -24.09
CA GLY A 192 6.29 -15.24 -24.71
C GLY A 192 6.28 -13.79 -24.23
N PHE A 193 5.66 -12.89 -25.00
CA PHE A 193 5.67 -11.45 -24.67
C PHE A 193 5.02 -11.09 -23.33
N MET A 194 3.99 -11.85 -22.91
CA MET A 194 3.34 -11.65 -21.61
C MET A 194 4.28 -12.05 -20.46
N GLU A 195 5.02 -13.15 -20.64
CA GLU A 195 6.01 -13.61 -19.66
C GLU A 195 7.19 -12.64 -19.57
N LYS A 196 7.68 -12.13 -20.71
CA LYS A 196 8.70 -11.07 -20.77
C LYS A 196 8.26 -9.82 -20.01
N LYS A 197 7.02 -9.36 -20.25
CA LYS A 197 6.46 -8.21 -19.56
C LYS A 197 6.38 -8.43 -18.04
N GLN A 198 5.87 -9.59 -17.61
CA GLN A 198 5.81 -9.96 -16.19
C GLN A 198 7.20 -10.11 -15.56
N ALA A 199 8.18 -10.62 -16.31
CA ALA A 199 9.57 -10.71 -15.85
C ALA A 199 10.16 -9.32 -15.60
N LEU A 200 9.92 -8.36 -16.50
CA LEU A 200 10.34 -6.98 -16.33
C LEU A 200 9.63 -6.25 -15.17
N GLU A 201 8.50 -6.76 -14.67
CA GLU A 201 7.87 -6.18 -13.48
C GLU A 201 8.69 -6.41 -12.22
N ALA A 202 9.46 -7.51 -12.12
CA ALA A 202 10.30 -7.82 -10.95
C ALA A 202 11.54 -6.91 -10.80
N PHE A 203 11.87 -6.11 -11.82
CA PHE A 203 12.97 -5.15 -11.77
C PHE A 203 12.67 -3.95 -10.85
N ASP A 204 11.42 -3.80 -10.38
CA ASP A 204 11.07 -2.82 -9.34
C ASP A 204 11.86 -3.05 -8.04
N ILE A 205 12.25 -4.29 -7.75
CA ILE A 205 13.13 -4.66 -6.66
C ILE A 205 14.59 -4.43 -7.10
N GLN A 206 15.32 -3.58 -6.38
CA GLN A 206 16.77 -3.36 -6.54
C GLN A 206 17.24 -3.01 -7.98
N LEU A 207 16.47 -2.17 -8.71
CA LEU A 207 16.89 -1.62 -10.01
C LEU A 207 18.24 -0.91 -9.91
N GLY A 208 19.19 -1.22 -10.80
CA GLY A 208 20.51 -0.61 -10.78
C GLY A 208 21.23 -0.63 -12.14
N GLY A 209 22.42 -0.04 -12.20
CA GLY A 209 23.21 0.09 -13.44
C GLY A 209 23.60 -1.25 -14.07
N GLN A 210 23.72 -2.31 -13.28
CA GLN A 210 23.96 -3.67 -13.77
C GLN A 210 22.84 -4.21 -14.67
N ASP A 211 21.63 -3.64 -14.55
CA ASP A 211 20.47 -4.04 -15.35
C ASP A 211 20.48 -3.38 -16.75
N GLU A 212 21.28 -2.33 -16.95
CA GLU A 212 21.27 -1.52 -18.16
C GLU A 212 21.59 -2.32 -19.44
N PRO A 213 22.62 -3.17 -19.51
CA PRO A 213 22.92 -3.93 -20.74
C PRO A 213 21.76 -4.83 -21.17
N PHE A 214 21.15 -5.55 -20.21
CA PHE A 214 20.01 -6.41 -20.46
C PHE A 214 18.78 -5.62 -20.91
N LEU A 215 18.44 -4.54 -20.20
CA LEU A 215 17.28 -3.71 -20.53
C LEU A 215 17.45 -3.00 -21.88
N THR A 216 18.68 -2.62 -22.23
CA THR A 216 19.01 -2.03 -23.54
C THR A 216 18.79 -3.05 -24.65
N ALA A 217 19.20 -4.31 -24.47
CA ALA A 217 18.90 -5.38 -25.41
C ALA A 217 17.37 -5.61 -25.54
N ALA A 218 16.63 -5.52 -24.43
CA ALA A 218 15.17 -5.65 -24.43
C ALA A 218 14.43 -4.52 -25.19
N LEU A 219 15.09 -3.38 -25.46
CA LEU A 219 14.55 -2.36 -26.38
C LEU A 219 14.47 -2.85 -27.83
N GLY A 220 15.20 -3.90 -28.20
CA GLY A 220 15.12 -4.55 -29.51
C GLY A 220 13.95 -5.52 -29.67
N ASP A 221 13.14 -5.76 -28.63
CA ASP A 221 12.05 -6.74 -28.69
C ASP A 221 10.98 -6.35 -29.72
N THR A 222 10.41 -7.34 -30.41
CA THR A 222 9.37 -7.13 -31.43
C THR A 222 8.10 -6.47 -30.88
N ARG A 223 7.77 -6.70 -29.60
CA ARG A 223 6.53 -6.22 -28.97
C ARG A 223 6.72 -4.87 -28.29
N LYS A 224 5.84 -3.94 -28.63
CA LYS A 224 5.87 -2.56 -28.13
C LYS A 224 5.80 -2.50 -26.61
N GLU A 225 4.98 -3.36 -25.99
CA GLU A 225 4.75 -3.40 -24.55
C GLU A 225 6.04 -3.74 -23.78
N VAL A 226 6.85 -4.67 -24.31
CA VAL A 226 8.13 -5.07 -23.73
C VAL A 226 9.13 -3.91 -23.85
N ARG A 227 9.27 -3.32 -25.05
CA ARG A 227 10.14 -2.15 -25.27
C ARG A 227 9.79 -0.99 -24.34
N GLN A 228 8.51 -0.67 -24.21
CA GLN A 228 8.06 0.43 -23.35
C GLN A 228 8.36 0.20 -21.87
N LYS A 229 8.20 -1.04 -21.40
CA LYS A 229 8.53 -1.40 -20.02
C LYS A 229 10.05 -1.32 -19.79
N ALA A 230 10.87 -1.83 -20.71
CA ALA A 230 12.32 -1.73 -20.65
C ALA A 230 12.79 -0.26 -20.64
N ALA A 231 12.26 0.58 -21.53
CA ALA A 231 12.57 2.00 -21.59
C ALA A 231 12.16 2.75 -20.31
N ALA A 232 11.01 2.40 -19.71
CA ALA A 232 10.57 2.99 -18.45
C ALA A 232 11.47 2.61 -17.26
N LEU A 233 12.06 1.41 -17.27
CA LEU A 233 13.06 0.99 -16.28
C LEU A 233 14.40 1.69 -16.53
N LEU A 234 14.89 1.73 -17.76
CA LEU A 234 16.12 2.46 -18.13
C LEU A 234 16.05 3.95 -17.75
N ALA A 235 14.89 4.59 -17.91
CA ALA A 235 14.68 5.98 -17.52
C ALA A 235 14.85 6.24 -16.01
N GLN A 236 14.76 5.19 -15.16
CA GLN A 236 15.01 5.27 -13.72
C GLN A 236 16.48 5.00 -13.35
N ILE A 237 17.27 4.40 -14.25
CA ILE A 237 18.68 4.10 -14.02
C ILE A 237 19.51 5.37 -14.23
N PRO A 238 20.26 5.84 -13.21
CA PRO A 238 21.13 7.01 -13.35
C PRO A 238 22.24 6.77 -14.37
N GLY A 239 22.45 7.71 -15.29
CA GLY A 239 23.52 7.66 -16.28
C GLY A 239 23.25 6.72 -17.47
N SER A 240 22.07 6.11 -17.55
CA SER A 240 21.73 5.28 -18.70
C SER A 240 21.63 6.11 -19.98
N ALA A 241 21.89 5.50 -21.14
CA ALA A 241 21.74 6.17 -22.44
C ALA A 241 20.32 6.76 -22.62
N VAL A 242 19.31 6.09 -22.06
CA VAL A 242 17.92 6.58 -22.06
C VAL A 242 17.76 7.84 -21.25
N GLN A 243 18.39 7.88 -20.08
CA GLN A 243 18.36 9.02 -19.20
C GLN A 243 19.07 10.22 -19.86
N GLU A 244 20.22 10.03 -20.49
CA GLU A 244 20.96 11.09 -21.21
C GLU A 244 20.17 11.68 -22.38
N ALA A 245 19.51 10.85 -23.18
CA ALA A 245 18.68 11.32 -24.28
C ALA A 245 17.42 12.06 -23.77
N LEU A 246 16.80 11.60 -22.66
CA LEU A 246 15.72 12.33 -21.99
C LEU A 246 16.17 13.71 -21.51
N GLN A 247 17.37 13.81 -20.93
CA GLN A 247 17.96 15.09 -20.54
C GLN A 247 18.17 16.01 -21.74
N ARG A 248 18.82 15.51 -22.80
CA ARG A 248 19.13 16.26 -24.03
C ARG A 248 17.86 16.81 -24.68
N ALA A 249 16.85 15.97 -24.86
CA ALA A 249 15.55 16.38 -25.40
C ALA A 249 14.86 17.41 -24.50
N SER A 250 14.85 17.17 -23.18
CA SER A 250 14.17 18.06 -22.22
C SER A 250 14.80 19.45 -22.15
N VAL A 251 16.12 19.56 -22.31
CA VAL A 251 16.81 20.86 -22.42
C VAL A 251 16.36 21.62 -23.67
N GLN A 252 16.20 20.96 -24.81
CA GLN A 252 15.74 21.61 -26.06
C GLN A 252 14.30 22.13 -25.95
N TYR A 253 13.48 21.53 -25.08
CA TYR A 253 12.08 21.93 -24.87
C TYR A 253 11.93 23.10 -23.90
N LEU A 254 13.03 23.59 -23.34
CA LEU A 254 13.04 24.67 -22.35
C LEU A 254 13.95 25.81 -22.83
N SER A 255 13.45 27.03 -22.72
CA SER A 255 14.28 28.23 -22.87
C SER A 255 14.13 29.14 -21.66
N ALA A 256 15.16 29.96 -21.40
CA ALA A 256 15.06 31.00 -20.37
C ALA A 256 14.01 32.04 -20.80
N ALA A 257 13.02 32.28 -19.95
CA ALA A 257 11.99 33.28 -20.12
C ALA A 257 12.27 34.46 -19.19
N GLY A 258 13.10 35.40 -19.65
CA GLY A 258 13.47 36.59 -18.88
C GLY A 258 14.12 36.27 -17.52
N PRO A 259 14.17 37.23 -16.58
CA PRO A 259 14.97 37.11 -15.37
C PRO A 259 14.44 36.13 -14.29
N ALA A 260 13.34 35.40 -14.54
CA ALA A 260 12.70 34.61 -13.48
C ALA A 260 12.09 33.24 -13.88
N GLY A 261 11.81 32.96 -15.16
CA GLY A 261 11.03 31.77 -15.53
C GLY A 261 11.60 30.94 -16.67
N LEU A 262 10.98 29.79 -16.91
CA LEU A 262 11.20 28.97 -18.10
C LEU A 262 10.07 29.17 -19.13
N SER A 263 10.39 29.07 -20.40
CA SER A 263 9.42 28.93 -21.47
C SER A 263 9.44 27.50 -21.98
N LEU A 264 8.28 26.83 -21.95
CA LEU A 264 8.14 25.55 -22.64
C LEU A 264 8.05 25.81 -24.14
N LEU A 265 8.94 25.18 -24.89
CA LEU A 265 8.99 25.13 -26.35
C LEU A 265 8.55 23.72 -26.78
N PRO A 266 7.26 23.50 -27.06
CA PRO A 266 6.78 22.18 -27.44
C PRO A 266 7.44 21.72 -28.75
N PRO A 267 7.97 20.49 -28.82
CA PRO A 267 8.54 19.97 -30.05
C PRO A 267 7.48 19.76 -31.13
N ALA A 268 7.86 20.00 -32.39
CA ALA A 268 7.01 19.77 -33.56
C ALA A 268 6.84 18.27 -33.89
N ALA A 269 7.84 17.46 -33.56
CA ALA A 269 7.88 16.00 -33.73
C ALA A 269 8.57 15.36 -32.51
N PRO A 270 8.26 14.09 -32.17
CA PRO A 270 8.97 13.40 -31.10
C PRO A 270 10.44 13.21 -31.50
N ASP A 271 11.32 13.21 -30.50
CA ASP A 271 12.74 12.89 -30.69
C ASP A 271 12.87 11.43 -31.16
N ASP A 272 13.63 11.18 -32.23
CA ASP A 272 13.70 9.85 -32.85
C ASP A 272 14.28 8.80 -31.89
N ASP A 273 15.25 9.15 -31.04
CA ASP A 273 15.82 8.23 -30.05
C ASP A 273 14.74 7.82 -29.03
N LEU A 274 14.01 8.81 -28.49
CA LEU A 274 12.93 8.56 -27.53
C LEU A 274 11.77 7.78 -28.14
N LYS A 275 11.40 8.11 -29.38
CA LYS A 275 10.38 7.41 -30.16
C LYS A 275 10.77 5.96 -30.41
N ASN A 276 12.03 5.69 -30.76
CA ASN A 276 12.55 4.34 -30.99
C ASN A 276 12.44 3.48 -29.72
N TRP A 277 12.62 4.08 -28.54
CA TRP A 277 12.44 3.41 -27.26
C TRP A 277 10.98 3.33 -26.79
N GLY A 278 10.03 3.84 -27.58
CA GLY A 278 8.61 3.82 -27.26
C GLY A 278 8.22 4.76 -26.12
N LEU A 279 9.12 5.68 -25.74
CA LEU A 279 8.84 6.83 -24.89
C LEU A 279 8.18 7.91 -25.77
N GLN A 280 7.23 8.69 -25.23
CA GLN A 280 6.49 9.76 -25.94
C GLN A 280 5.27 9.27 -26.76
N THR A 281 4.32 8.61 -26.11
CA THR A 281 3.09 8.09 -26.76
C THR A 281 2.11 9.18 -27.23
N GLY A 282 2.26 10.42 -26.76
CA GLY A 282 1.50 11.56 -27.24
C GLY A 282 -0.01 11.51 -26.96
N LYS A 283 -0.44 10.86 -25.85
CA LYS A 283 -1.85 10.90 -25.44
C LYS A 283 -2.28 12.35 -25.18
N THR A 284 -3.14 12.87 -26.05
CA THR A 284 -3.66 14.24 -25.98
C THR A 284 -4.77 14.35 -24.93
N GLY A 285 -4.93 15.53 -24.31
CA GLY A 285 -6.12 15.86 -23.52
C GLY A 285 -5.86 16.33 -22.09
N LYS A 286 -4.72 16.00 -21.46
CA LYS A 286 -4.43 16.44 -20.09
C LYS A 286 -4.07 17.93 -20.01
N TYR A 287 -3.33 18.44 -21.00
CA TYR A 287 -2.87 19.84 -21.04
C TYR A 287 -3.20 20.48 -22.39
N PRO A 288 -3.53 21.79 -22.42
CA PRO A 288 -3.67 22.53 -23.67
C PRO A 288 -2.31 22.67 -24.35
N GLY A 289 -2.29 22.62 -25.70
CA GLY A 289 -1.05 22.73 -26.49
C GLY A 289 -0.68 21.48 -27.31
N GLY A 290 -1.64 20.61 -27.58
CA GLY A 290 -1.50 19.50 -28.54
C GLY A 290 -0.50 18.41 -28.15
N LYS A 291 -0.09 17.60 -29.12
CA LYS A 291 0.82 16.46 -28.93
C LYS A 291 2.22 16.88 -28.46
N GLY A 292 2.75 18.00 -28.97
CA GLY A 292 4.06 18.53 -28.57
C GLY A 292 4.17 18.77 -27.08
N THR A 293 3.14 19.37 -26.47
CA THR A 293 3.11 19.59 -25.01
C THR A 293 3.06 18.27 -24.24
N ALA A 294 2.35 17.27 -24.76
CA ALA A 294 2.31 15.94 -24.16
C ALA A 294 3.68 15.23 -24.23
N TRP A 295 4.41 15.35 -25.34
CA TRP A 295 5.77 14.81 -25.48
C TRP A 295 6.76 15.48 -24.54
N ALA A 296 6.73 16.82 -24.44
CA ALA A 296 7.57 17.57 -23.51
C ALA A 296 7.29 17.18 -22.05
N PHE A 297 6.03 17.08 -21.66
CA PHE A 297 5.64 16.59 -20.34
C PHE A 297 6.19 15.17 -20.08
N GLU A 298 6.02 14.26 -21.04
CA GLU A 298 6.42 12.86 -20.89
C GLU A 298 7.96 12.70 -20.79
N ALA A 299 8.74 13.55 -21.45
CA ALA A 299 10.19 13.58 -21.33
C ALA A 299 10.63 14.17 -19.97
N ILE A 300 10.18 15.38 -19.65
CA ILE A 300 10.58 16.10 -18.44
C ILE A 300 10.18 15.34 -17.17
N SER A 301 9.02 14.66 -17.18
CA SER A 301 8.56 13.85 -16.05
C SER A 301 9.38 12.59 -15.77
N LYS A 302 10.31 12.23 -16.64
CA LYS A 302 11.24 11.11 -16.44
C LYS A 302 12.68 11.56 -16.18
N VAL A 303 13.00 12.85 -16.34
CA VAL A 303 14.35 13.37 -16.07
C VAL A 303 14.58 13.43 -14.57
N ARG A 304 15.72 12.89 -14.10
CA ARG A 304 16.07 12.94 -12.68
C ARG A 304 16.20 14.39 -12.21
N PRO A 305 15.55 14.80 -11.10
CA PRO A 305 15.51 16.21 -10.72
C PRO A 305 16.89 16.86 -10.46
N ALA A 306 17.83 16.12 -9.86
CA ALA A 306 19.21 16.56 -9.65
C ALA A 306 19.94 17.05 -10.93
N PHE A 307 19.54 16.56 -12.11
CA PHE A 307 20.07 17.07 -13.39
C PHE A 307 19.80 18.56 -13.57
N TRP A 308 18.61 19.03 -13.17
CA TRP A 308 18.22 20.43 -13.37
C TRP A 308 19.04 21.39 -12.51
N GLU A 309 19.43 20.97 -11.30
CA GLU A 309 20.33 21.76 -10.44
C GLU A 309 21.70 21.96 -11.10
N ALA A 310 22.26 20.87 -11.65
CA ALA A 310 23.53 20.92 -12.38
C ALA A 310 23.42 21.74 -13.67
N HIS A 311 22.33 21.55 -14.43
CA HIS A 311 22.10 22.24 -15.70
C HIS A 311 21.93 23.75 -15.51
N PHE A 312 21.10 24.18 -14.55
CA PHE A 312 20.89 25.60 -14.24
C PHE A 312 21.99 26.20 -13.36
N LYS A 313 22.86 25.37 -12.76
CA LYS A 313 23.88 25.77 -11.77
C LYS A 313 23.26 26.51 -10.58
N THR A 314 22.12 26.01 -10.09
CA THR A 314 21.40 26.60 -8.96
C THR A 314 20.97 25.53 -7.95
N ASP A 315 20.72 25.96 -6.72
CA ASP A 315 20.13 25.10 -5.68
C ASP A 315 18.72 24.61 -6.04
N THR A 316 18.25 23.57 -5.34
CA THR A 316 16.93 22.96 -5.55
C THR A 316 15.79 23.98 -5.50
N VAL A 317 15.81 24.92 -4.55
CA VAL A 317 14.73 25.89 -4.36
C VAL A 317 14.63 26.85 -5.55
N LYS A 318 15.76 27.36 -6.04
CA LYS A 318 15.82 28.19 -7.23
C LYS A 318 15.43 27.40 -8.48
N SER A 319 15.88 26.16 -8.61
CA SER A 319 15.52 25.27 -9.72
C SER A 319 14.01 25.02 -9.78
N VAL A 320 13.39 24.66 -8.66
CA VAL A 320 11.92 24.54 -8.55
C VAL A 320 11.24 25.85 -8.95
N ARG A 321 11.75 26.99 -8.46
CA ARG A 321 11.17 28.29 -8.77
C ARG A 321 11.14 28.57 -10.28
N LEU A 322 12.20 28.24 -11.01
CA LEU A 322 12.27 28.41 -12.48
C LEU A 322 11.12 27.68 -13.21
N PHE A 323 10.81 26.44 -12.79
CA PHE A 323 9.68 25.69 -13.35
C PHE A 323 8.32 26.26 -12.94
N THR A 324 8.18 26.70 -11.70
CA THR A 324 6.91 27.26 -11.20
C THR A 324 6.59 28.65 -11.76
N GLN A 325 7.59 29.42 -12.19
CA GLN A 325 7.43 30.74 -12.79
C GLN A 325 7.34 30.67 -14.33
N SER A 326 7.08 29.49 -14.89
CA SER A 326 7.08 29.28 -16.33
C SER A 326 5.78 29.72 -17.02
N ASN A 327 5.87 30.03 -18.33
CA ASN A 327 4.70 30.35 -19.18
C ASN A 327 3.65 29.22 -19.24
N ARG A 328 4.06 27.99 -18.91
CA ARG A 328 3.25 26.78 -18.85
C ARG A 328 3.35 26.11 -17.48
N GLN A 329 3.29 26.91 -16.41
CA GLN A 329 3.44 26.50 -15.01
C GLN A 329 2.77 25.17 -14.70
N LYS A 330 1.49 24.98 -15.08
CA LYS A 330 0.76 23.74 -14.75
C LYS A 330 1.44 22.49 -15.31
N VAL A 331 1.87 22.51 -16.57
CA VAL A 331 2.52 21.37 -17.25
C VAL A 331 3.86 21.08 -16.62
N LEU A 332 4.69 22.11 -16.47
CA LEU A 332 6.06 21.97 -16.03
C LEU A 332 6.15 21.59 -14.55
N THR A 333 5.33 22.21 -13.70
CA THR A 333 5.25 21.86 -12.27
C THR A 333 4.77 20.42 -12.07
N ASP A 334 3.78 19.97 -12.84
CA ASP A 334 3.34 18.57 -12.76
C ASP A 334 4.42 17.62 -13.29
N ALA A 335 5.16 18.01 -14.34
CA ALA A 335 6.24 17.19 -14.89
C ALA A 335 7.35 16.96 -13.85
N ILE A 336 7.88 18.02 -13.23
CA ILE A 336 8.92 17.89 -12.20
C ILE A 336 8.41 17.20 -10.93
N ALA A 337 7.13 17.33 -10.59
CA ALA A 337 6.52 16.58 -9.49
C ALA A 337 6.46 15.07 -9.78
N ASN A 338 6.09 14.68 -11.00
CA ASN A 338 6.14 13.26 -11.42
C ASN A 338 7.57 12.73 -11.45
N ALA A 339 8.53 13.55 -11.92
CA ALA A 339 9.94 13.19 -11.89
C ALA A 339 10.46 12.99 -10.47
N ALA A 340 10.11 13.89 -9.54
CA ALA A 340 10.50 13.79 -8.14
C ALA A 340 9.95 12.52 -7.48
N LEU A 341 8.71 12.12 -7.78
CA LEU A 341 8.14 10.85 -7.32
C LEU A 341 8.79 9.63 -7.98
N LEU A 342 8.97 9.66 -9.30
CA LEU A 342 9.57 8.53 -10.03
C LEU A 342 10.95 8.19 -9.50
N HIS A 343 11.76 9.22 -9.22
CA HIS A 343 13.13 9.09 -8.75
C HIS A 343 13.26 9.11 -7.22
N GLN A 344 12.14 9.20 -6.48
CA GLN A 344 12.10 9.33 -5.02
C GLN A 344 13.04 10.43 -4.49
N ASP A 345 13.10 11.57 -5.19
CA ASP A 345 13.97 12.70 -4.86
C ASP A 345 13.34 13.54 -3.75
N HIS A 346 13.54 13.12 -2.50
CA HIS A 346 12.93 13.75 -1.32
C HIS A 346 13.23 15.24 -1.19
N THR A 347 14.41 15.70 -1.66
CA THR A 347 14.79 17.11 -1.62
C THR A 347 13.89 17.94 -2.54
N TRP A 348 13.64 17.46 -3.76
CA TRP A 348 12.72 18.12 -4.69
C TRP A 348 11.25 18.01 -4.25
N ILE A 349 10.84 16.86 -3.69
CA ILE A 349 9.50 16.68 -3.13
C ILE A 349 9.25 17.72 -2.03
N GLU A 350 10.18 17.85 -1.08
CA GLU A 350 10.09 18.84 0.00
C GLU A 350 10.05 20.27 -0.54
N ALA A 351 10.95 20.61 -1.48
CA ALA A 351 10.99 21.95 -2.07
C ALA A 351 9.69 22.32 -2.80
N LEU A 352 9.11 21.39 -3.57
CA LEU A 352 7.83 21.58 -4.26
C LEU A 352 6.68 21.80 -3.29
N LEU A 353 6.54 20.93 -2.29
CA LEU A 353 5.46 21.02 -1.30
C LEU A 353 5.55 22.31 -0.49
N ARG A 354 6.77 22.68 -0.06
CA ARG A 354 7.01 23.96 0.63
C ARG A 354 6.73 25.16 -0.26
N HIS A 355 7.06 25.09 -1.54
CA HIS A 355 6.75 26.15 -2.49
C HIS A 355 5.24 26.31 -2.65
N TRP A 356 4.50 25.22 -2.88
CA TRP A 356 3.04 25.28 -2.99
C TRP A 356 2.41 25.84 -1.73
N TRP A 357 2.80 25.34 -0.55
CA TRP A 357 2.31 25.84 0.72
C TRP A 357 2.52 27.36 0.88
N ARG A 358 3.73 27.87 0.64
CA ARG A 358 4.04 29.31 0.77
C ARG A 358 3.37 30.20 -0.27
N THR A 359 2.97 29.64 -1.41
CA THR A 359 2.33 30.39 -2.50
C THR A 359 0.81 30.18 -2.57
N GLY A 360 0.23 29.42 -1.64
CA GLY A 360 -1.22 29.23 -1.57
C GLY A 360 -1.82 28.37 -2.68
N GLN A 361 -1.04 27.51 -3.34
CA GLN A 361 -1.49 26.62 -4.43
C GLN A 361 -2.29 25.40 -3.92
N ALA A 362 -3.46 25.65 -3.34
CA ALA A 362 -4.27 24.62 -2.68
C ALA A 362 -4.70 23.49 -3.60
N GLU A 363 -5.05 23.82 -4.85
CA GLU A 363 -5.41 22.86 -5.87
C GLU A 363 -4.28 21.86 -6.20
N LYS A 364 -3.01 22.25 -6.00
CA LYS A 364 -1.86 21.39 -6.26
C LYS A 364 -1.65 20.37 -5.15
N TRP A 365 -1.61 20.82 -3.90
CA TRP A 365 -1.35 19.92 -2.77
C TRP A 365 -2.55 19.03 -2.43
N ALA A 366 -3.78 19.49 -2.69
CA ALA A 366 -4.99 18.69 -2.50
C ALA A 366 -5.22 17.65 -3.61
N SER A 367 -4.52 17.77 -4.74
CA SER A 367 -4.61 16.82 -5.85
C SER A 367 -4.07 15.42 -5.48
N ALA A 368 -4.41 14.40 -6.28
CA ALA A 368 -3.86 13.05 -6.10
C ALA A 368 -2.32 13.04 -6.14
N LEU A 369 -1.71 13.82 -7.04
CA LEU A 369 -0.26 13.96 -7.14
C LEU A 369 0.33 14.64 -5.90
N GLY A 370 -0.34 15.67 -5.38
CA GLY A 370 0.05 16.35 -4.14
C GLY A 370 0.03 15.41 -2.94
N LYS A 371 -1.01 14.56 -2.82
CA LYS A 371 -1.09 13.53 -1.78
C LYS A 371 0.03 12.51 -1.91
N GLN A 372 0.33 12.01 -3.12
CA GLN A 372 1.45 11.09 -3.35
C GLN A 372 2.80 11.72 -2.93
N LEU A 373 3.04 12.99 -3.26
CA LEU A 373 4.22 13.72 -2.82
C LEU A 373 4.30 13.84 -1.29
N MET A 374 3.17 14.16 -0.64
CA MET A 374 3.11 14.20 0.81
C MET A 374 3.39 12.84 1.43
N GLU A 375 2.86 11.74 0.87
CA GLU A 375 3.10 10.38 1.36
C GLU A 375 4.57 9.97 1.24
N ALA A 376 5.25 10.40 0.17
CA ALA A 376 6.65 10.11 -0.12
C ALA A 376 7.66 10.97 0.69
N LEU A 377 7.21 11.96 1.47
CA LEU A 377 8.11 12.74 2.32
C LEU A 377 8.77 11.88 3.41
N PRO A 378 10.05 12.13 3.74
CA PRO A 378 10.62 11.61 4.98
C PRO A 378 9.91 12.19 6.20
N SER A 379 9.71 11.36 7.23
CA SER A 379 9.05 11.81 8.47
C SER A 379 9.75 13.01 9.13
N PRO A 380 11.09 13.15 9.17
CA PRO A 380 11.73 14.36 9.68
C PRO A 380 11.37 15.64 8.92
N ALA A 381 11.29 15.56 7.58
CA ALA A 381 10.88 16.68 6.73
C ALA A 381 9.42 17.05 6.96
N ALA A 382 8.52 16.06 7.06
CA ALA A 382 7.11 16.28 7.35
C ALA A 382 6.91 16.97 8.72
N ASN A 383 7.61 16.53 9.77
CA ASN A 383 7.57 17.16 11.09
C ASN A 383 8.16 18.58 11.07
N ALA A 384 9.25 18.82 10.34
CA ALA A 384 9.82 20.16 10.20
C ALA A 384 8.85 21.14 9.52
N ILE A 385 8.12 20.69 8.49
CA ILE A 385 7.07 21.50 7.85
C ILE A 385 5.90 21.75 8.83
N ALA A 386 5.45 20.72 9.54
CA ALA A 386 4.38 20.83 10.54
C ALA A 386 4.72 21.83 11.65
N ARG A 387 5.92 21.72 12.25
CA ARG A 387 6.44 22.68 13.24
C ARG A 387 6.39 24.12 12.72
N GLN A 388 6.93 24.34 11.53
CA GLN A 388 7.02 25.69 10.96
C GLN A 388 5.62 26.31 10.77
N HIS A 389 4.63 25.50 10.40
CA HIS A 389 3.25 25.96 10.27
C HIS A 389 2.62 26.26 11.64
N LEU A 390 2.79 25.34 12.61
CA LEU A 390 2.22 25.45 13.95
C LEU A 390 2.84 26.61 14.74
N SER A 391 4.12 26.95 14.53
CA SER A 391 4.73 28.12 15.17
C SER A 391 4.15 29.46 14.69
N GLY A 392 3.56 29.49 13.49
CA GLY A 392 3.03 30.71 12.88
C GLY A 392 1.53 30.89 13.05
N GLN A 393 0.82 29.92 13.64
CA GLN A 393 -0.63 29.95 13.84
C GLN A 393 -0.98 29.60 15.27
N SER A 394 -1.76 30.45 15.93
CA SER A 394 -2.36 30.15 17.23
C SER A 394 -3.76 29.58 17.03
N GLY A 395 -4.07 28.45 17.67
CA GLY A 395 -5.41 27.86 17.68
C GLY A 395 -5.59 26.61 16.82
N SER A 396 -6.85 26.32 16.46
CA SER A 396 -7.23 25.10 15.72
C SER A 396 -6.85 25.16 14.24
N LEU A 397 -6.44 24.03 13.68
CA LEU A 397 -6.14 23.84 12.27
C LEU A 397 -7.41 23.93 11.41
N GLU A 398 -7.29 24.59 10.27
CA GLU A 398 -8.33 24.58 9.25
C GLU A 398 -8.30 23.27 8.44
N GLU A 399 -9.47 22.73 8.11
CA GLU A 399 -9.61 21.45 7.38
C GLU A 399 -8.86 21.43 6.04
N GLN A 400 -8.92 22.54 5.31
CA GLN A 400 -8.33 22.65 3.98
C GLN A 400 -6.86 23.11 4.01
N SER A 401 -6.29 23.30 5.21
CA SER A 401 -4.89 23.67 5.35
C SER A 401 -3.95 22.59 4.79
N PHE A 402 -2.77 23.03 4.35
CA PHE A 402 -1.72 22.14 3.87
C PHE A 402 -1.34 21.09 4.94
N ILE A 403 -1.24 21.50 6.20
CA ILE A 403 -0.86 20.61 7.30
C ILE A 403 -1.97 19.62 7.67
N ALA A 404 -3.24 20.02 7.66
CA ALA A 404 -4.33 19.08 7.89
C ALA A 404 -4.32 17.95 6.86
N HIS A 405 -4.04 18.27 5.58
CA HIS A 405 -3.85 17.26 4.53
C HIS A 405 -2.65 16.35 4.80
N LEU A 406 -1.47 16.92 5.03
CA LEU A 406 -0.23 16.17 5.27
C LEU A 406 -0.37 15.18 6.43
N LEU A 407 -0.93 15.64 7.53
CA LEU A 407 -1.07 14.84 8.75
C LEU A 407 -2.20 13.80 8.63
N SER A 408 -3.29 14.12 7.95
CA SER A 408 -4.43 13.19 7.79
C SER A 408 -4.13 11.96 6.94
N LEU A 409 -3.07 11.98 6.12
CA LEU A 409 -2.62 10.82 5.35
C LEU A 409 -2.24 9.65 6.27
N GLY A 410 -1.68 9.94 7.45
CA GLY A 410 -1.30 8.90 8.40
C GLY A 410 -0.17 8.01 7.90
N THR A 411 0.76 8.57 7.12
CA THR A 411 1.98 7.88 6.68
C THR A 411 3.15 8.15 7.64
N HIS A 412 3.35 9.41 8.02
CA HIS A 412 4.49 9.89 8.82
C HIS A 412 4.36 9.61 10.30
N THR A 413 5.47 9.30 10.97
CA THR A 413 5.56 9.35 12.44
C THR A 413 5.53 10.80 12.90
N TRP A 414 4.83 11.08 14.00
CA TRP A 414 4.74 12.44 14.55
C TRP A 414 5.71 12.58 15.72
N GLU A 415 6.50 13.65 15.69
CA GLU A 415 7.30 14.07 16.84
C GLU A 415 6.38 14.61 17.96
N ASP A 416 6.86 14.50 19.20
CA ASP A 416 6.06 14.75 20.40
C ASP A 416 5.52 16.20 20.44
N ASP A 417 6.34 17.17 20.03
CA ASP A 417 5.98 18.59 19.94
C ASP A 417 4.86 18.85 18.92
N VAL A 418 4.92 18.21 17.75
CA VAL A 418 3.89 18.31 16.71
C VAL A 418 2.57 17.72 17.22
N ALA A 419 2.63 16.51 17.78
CA ALA A 419 1.44 15.84 18.32
C ALA A 419 0.77 16.65 19.44
N LEU A 420 1.57 17.15 20.39
CA LEU A 420 1.09 17.95 21.50
C LEU A 420 0.52 19.30 21.04
N SER A 421 1.13 19.94 20.05
CA SER A 421 0.62 21.21 19.50
C SER A 421 -0.73 21.05 18.82
N ILE A 422 -0.93 19.98 18.04
CA ILE A 422 -2.21 19.70 17.37
C ILE A 422 -3.30 19.43 18.41
N VAL A 423 -3.02 18.59 19.40
CA VAL A 423 -3.98 18.30 20.47
C VAL A 423 -4.23 19.53 21.34
N GLY A 424 -3.21 20.33 21.59
CA GLY A 424 -3.31 21.61 22.29
C GLY A 424 -4.30 22.56 21.60
N GLY A 425 -4.15 22.76 20.29
CA GLY A 425 -5.07 23.60 19.50
C GLY A 425 -6.52 23.09 19.55
N LEU A 426 -6.74 21.77 19.57
CA LEU A 426 -8.08 21.22 19.77
C LEU A 426 -8.61 21.51 21.18
N ARG A 427 -7.80 21.34 22.23
CA ARG A 427 -8.21 21.62 23.61
C ARG A 427 -8.59 23.08 23.81
N GLU A 428 -7.78 23.99 23.30
CA GLU A 428 -8.04 25.43 23.33
C GLU A 428 -9.37 25.75 22.64
N TRP A 429 -9.60 25.17 21.46
CA TRP A 429 -10.86 25.35 20.75
C TRP A 429 -12.06 24.81 21.53
N ILE A 430 -12.00 23.58 22.05
CA ILE A 430 -13.11 22.99 22.83
C ILE A 430 -13.38 23.85 24.09
N GLY A 431 -12.32 24.39 24.71
CA GLY A 431 -12.43 25.23 25.90
C GLY A 431 -13.12 26.57 25.64
N GLY A 432 -12.94 27.15 24.45
CA GLY A 432 -13.60 28.39 24.03
C GLY A 432 -14.93 28.20 23.30
N ALA A 433 -15.26 26.99 22.84
CA ALA A 433 -16.43 26.73 22.02
C ALA A 433 -17.74 26.81 22.82
N LYS A 434 -18.65 27.68 22.36
CA LYS A 434 -20.02 27.78 22.89
C LYS A 434 -21.01 26.84 22.19
N ALA A 435 -20.72 26.46 20.96
CA ALA A 435 -21.55 25.59 20.12
C ALA A 435 -20.68 24.71 19.23
N PHE A 436 -21.24 23.59 18.75
CA PHE A 436 -20.55 22.65 17.88
C PHE A 436 -20.54 23.15 16.43
N TYR A 437 -19.37 23.11 15.79
CA TYR A 437 -19.19 23.48 14.39
C TYR A 437 -18.63 22.30 13.58
N TRP A 438 -19.14 22.10 12.36
CA TRP A 438 -18.76 20.99 11.48
C TRP A 438 -17.36 21.12 10.87
N ASN A 439 -16.78 22.33 10.86
CA ASN A 439 -15.47 22.64 10.26
C ASN A 439 -14.28 21.95 10.95
N LEU A 440 -14.48 21.32 12.11
CA LEU A 440 -13.45 20.57 12.81
C LEU A 440 -13.60 19.06 12.69
N TRP A 441 -14.52 18.54 11.87
CA TRP A 441 -14.68 17.09 11.74
C TRP A 441 -13.38 16.36 11.35
N HIS A 442 -12.51 17.01 10.59
CA HIS A 442 -11.17 16.51 10.23
C HIS A 442 -10.27 16.22 11.44
N TYR A 443 -10.50 16.85 12.60
CA TYR A 443 -9.76 16.52 13.83
C TYR A 443 -10.02 15.11 14.32
N LYS A 444 -11.19 14.50 14.01
CA LYS A 444 -11.41 13.08 14.32
C LYS A 444 -10.39 12.21 13.59
N ARG A 445 -10.11 12.53 12.32
CA ARG A 445 -9.05 11.87 11.55
C ARG A 445 -7.67 12.16 12.15
N LEU A 446 -7.37 13.40 12.52
CA LEU A 446 -6.09 13.75 13.16
C LEU A 446 -5.87 13.00 14.47
N LEU A 447 -6.89 12.87 15.34
CA LEU A 447 -6.81 12.08 16.57
C LEU A 447 -6.56 10.61 16.28
N GLN A 448 -7.24 10.04 15.28
CA GLN A 448 -7.00 8.66 14.84
C GLN A 448 -5.58 8.44 14.32
N VAL A 449 -5.01 9.41 13.59
CA VAL A 449 -3.63 9.34 13.12
C VAL A 449 -2.65 9.52 14.27
N ALA A 450 -2.86 10.51 15.15
CA ALA A 450 -2.04 10.74 16.34
C ALA A 450 -1.94 9.47 17.19
N ALA A 451 -3.06 8.76 17.36
CA ALA A 451 -3.13 7.50 18.08
C ALA A 451 -2.18 6.43 17.51
N GLN A 452 -1.95 6.43 16.20
CA GLN A 452 -1.13 5.44 15.48
C GLN A 452 0.31 5.90 15.25
N LYS A 453 0.54 7.22 15.13
CA LYS A 453 1.79 7.79 14.61
C LYS A 453 2.59 8.61 15.61
N ALA A 454 1.96 9.11 16.67
CA ALA A 454 2.68 9.78 17.74
C ALA A 454 3.40 8.76 18.64
N SER A 455 4.40 9.20 19.39
CA SER A 455 5.04 8.33 20.39
C SER A 455 4.08 7.98 21.53
N PRO A 456 4.02 6.73 22.01
CA PRO A 456 3.25 6.39 23.21
C PRO A 456 3.74 7.09 24.50
N SER A 457 4.93 7.68 24.49
CA SER A 457 5.50 8.41 25.64
C SER A 457 4.70 9.66 26.02
N ILE A 458 3.94 10.25 25.09
CA ILE A 458 3.19 11.48 25.33
C ILE A 458 1.86 11.26 26.05
N LEU A 459 1.48 10.01 26.31
CA LEU A 459 0.20 9.66 26.94
C LEU A 459 -0.07 10.43 28.25
N PRO A 460 0.89 10.55 29.20
CA PRO A 460 0.66 11.30 30.44
C PRO A 460 0.35 12.80 30.24
N GLN A 461 0.89 13.41 29.19
CA GLN A 461 0.61 14.80 28.80
C GLN A 461 -0.75 14.89 28.11
N LEU A 462 -1.14 13.85 27.37
CA LEU A 462 -2.40 13.79 26.65
C LEU A 462 -3.62 13.49 27.54
N GLU A 463 -3.43 12.89 28.72
CA GLU A 463 -4.51 12.61 29.68
C GLU A 463 -5.04 13.88 30.39
N LYS A 464 -4.24 14.94 30.47
CA LYS A 464 -4.53 16.14 31.26
C LYS A 464 -5.11 17.28 30.41
N GLY A 465 -5.86 18.20 31.02
CA GLY A 465 -6.21 19.48 30.40
C GLY A 465 -7.34 19.44 29.35
N TRP A 466 -8.14 18.37 29.32
CA TRP A 466 -9.35 18.32 28.50
C TRP A 466 -10.50 19.13 29.14
N PRO A 467 -11.14 20.05 28.42
CA PRO A 467 -12.24 20.86 28.92
C PRO A 467 -13.57 20.07 28.98
N GLN A 468 -13.65 19.10 29.88
CA GLN A 468 -14.81 18.18 30.01
C GLN A 468 -16.14 18.88 30.34
N ARG A 469 -16.08 20.09 30.90
CA ARG A 469 -17.27 20.92 31.20
C ARG A 469 -17.78 21.70 29.99
N SER A 470 -17.09 21.65 28.86
CA SER A 470 -17.50 22.35 27.64
C SER A 470 -18.80 21.76 27.08
N PRO A 471 -19.73 22.59 26.56
CA PRO A 471 -20.98 22.12 25.98
C PRO A 471 -20.79 21.19 24.77
N VAL A 472 -19.62 21.23 24.12
CA VAL A 472 -19.31 20.38 22.97
C VAL A 472 -18.50 19.12 23.32
N TRP A 473 -18.12 18.92 24.59
CA TRP A 473 -17.26 17.80 25.02
C TRP A 473 -17.81 16.43 24.61
N GLY A 474 -19.11 16.20 24.77
CA GLY A 474 -19.74 14.91 24.47
C GLY A 474 -19.57 14.45 23.00
N GLN A 475 -19.30 15.37 22.07
CA GLN A 475 -19.02 15.03 20.66
C GLN A 475 -17.59 14.52 20.41
N TRP A 476 -16.67 14.79 21.36
CA TRP A 476 -15.24 14.53 21.28
C TRP A 476 -14.77 13.45 22.24
N GLU A 477 -15.50 13.24 23.34
CA GLU A 477 -15.13 12.31 24.43
C GLU A 477 -14.72 10.94 23.90
N LYS A 478 -15.53 10.33 23.04
CA LYS A 478 -15.24 9.01 22.45
C LYS A 478 -13.95 8.99 21.60
N ASP A 479 -13.72 10.03 20.82
CA ASP A 479 -12.54 10.14 19.95
C ASP A 479 -11.27 10.35 20.79
N VAL A 480 -11.36 11.15 21.86
CA VAL A 480 -10.27 11.37 22.82
C VAL A 480 -9.97 10.10 23.61
N GLU A 481 -10.99 9.41 24.11
CA GLU A 481 -10.83 8.12 24.78
C GLU A 481 -10.17 7.08 23.85
N GLN A 482 -10.60 7.02 22.59
CA GLN A 482 -10.02 6.10 21.61
C GLN A 482 -8.54 6.41 21.35
N LEU A 483 -8.16 7.69 21.27
CA LEU A 483 -6.77 8.14 21.19
C LEU A 483 -5.96 7.61 22.39
N MET A 484 -6.42 7.84 23.62
CA MET A 484 -5.71 7.41 24.83
C MET A 484 -5.61 5.88 24.92
N ARG A 485 -6.71 5.17 24.67
CA ARG A 485 -6.75 3.69 24.70
C ARG A 485 -5.78 3.08 23.68
N THR A 486 -5.68 3.68 22.49
CA THR A 486 -4.77 3.19 21.45
C THR A 486 -3.32 3.46 21.83
N LEU A 487 -2.99 4.63 22.38
CA LEU A 487 -1.63 4.92 22.85
C LEU A 487 -1.23 4.04 24.04
N ALA A 488 -2.13 3.80 24.99
CA ALA A 488 -1.91 2.88 26.10
C ALA A 488 -1.65 1.46 25.60
N PHE A 489 -2.48 0.96 24.67
CA PHE A 489 -2.28 -0.35 24.05
C PHE A 489 -0.92 -0.45 23.36
N ARG A 490 -0.51 0.58 22.59
CA ARG A 490 0.79 0.63 21.90
C ARG A 490 1.95 0.63 22.89
N ARG A 491 1.85 1.38 23.99
CA ARG A 491 2.84 1.36 25.07
C ARG A 491 2.99 -0.04 25.66
N ASP A 492 1.87 -0.68 26.00
CA ASP A 492 1.86 -2.01 26.61
C ASP A 492 2.40 -3.09 25.66
N LEU A 493 2.07 -2.99 24.36
CA LEU A 493 2.60 -3.86 23.31
C LEU A 493 4.12 -3.73 23.18
N ARG A 494 4.63 -2.49 23.05
CA ARG A 494 6.07 -2.21 22.95
C ARG A 494 6.84 -2.74 24.16
N GLN A 495 6.31 -2.49 25.37
CA GLN A 495 6.92 -3.00 26.60
C GLN A 495 6.94 -4.54 26.63
N ALA A 496 5.82 -5.20 26.30
CA ALA A 496 5.74 -6.66 26.32
C ALA A 496 6.67 -7.31 25.28
N ILE A 497 6.80 -6.74 24.08
CA ILE A 497 7.74 -7.21 23.06
C ILE A 497 9.19 -7.00 23.52
N ALA A 498 9.53 -5.83 24.06
CA ALA A 498 10.87 -5.52 24.54
C ALA A 498 11.27 -6.35 25.78
N GLU A 499 10.31 -6.72 26.63
CA GLU A 499 10.51 -7.69 27.72
C GLU A 499 10.83 -9.08 27.17
N GLU A 500 10.04 -9.57 26.20
CA GLU A 500 10.27 -10.89 25.57
C GLU A 500 11.63 -10.96 24.88
N ALA A 501 12.00 -9.90 24.16
CA ALA A 501 13.29 -9.81 23.48
C ALA A 501 14.49 -9.86 24.45
N ARG A 502 14.33 -9.35 25.68
CA ARG A 502 15.38 -9.36 26.73
C ARG A 502 15.50 -10.70 27.45
N ASN A 503 14.45 -11.51 27.44
CA ASN A 503 14.42 -12.82 28.10
C ASN A 503 14.95 -13.95 27.19
N ARG A 504 15.27 -13.63 25.94
CA ARG A 504 16.02 -14.48 24.99
C ARG A 504 17.50 -14.17 25.06
#